data_AF-A0A2T2WGB4-F1
#
_entry.id   AF-A0A2T2WGB4-F1
#
_cell.length_a   1.000
_cell.length_b   1.000
_cell.length_c   1.000
_cell.angle_alpha   90.00
_cell.angle_beta   90.00
_cell.angle_gamma   90.00
#
_symmetry.space_group_name_H-M   'P 1'
#
loop_
_entity.id
_entity.type
_entity.pdbx_description
1 polymer ?
#
loop_
_entity_poly.entity_id
_entity_poly.type
_entity_poly.pdbx_seq_one_letter_code
_entity_poly.pdbx_strand_id
1 'polypeptide(L)' 'MPDAPLVDAISRMTAILVDLAGGLFTLVMVYSGIRFMLSHNPRAVQSSKELMARAAIGLALVLMVDMLRQLIQYVVS' A
#
# COMPACT_ATOMS: atom_id res chain seq x y z
N MET A 1 14.15 -29.89 1.97
CA MET A 1 13.67 -29.13 0.79
C MET A 1 14.62 -27.96 0.57
N PRO A 2 15.44 -27.99 -0.49
CA PRO A 2 16.41 -26.93 -0.80
C PRO A 2 15.79 -25.57 -1.17
N ASP A 3 14.45 -25.47 -1.19
CA ASP A 3 13.68 -24.29 -1.60
C ASP A 3 13.28 -23.39 -0.41
N ALA A 4 13.38 -23.90 0.83
CA ALA A 4 13.02 -23.20 2.06
C ALA A 4 13.71 -21.82 2.25
N PRO A 5 15.06 -21.68 2.06
CA PRO A 5 15.71 -20.39 2.27
C PRO A 5 15.30 -19.35 1.22
N LEU A 6 14.95 -19.78 0.00
CA LEU A 6 14.52 -18.88 -1.07
C LEU A 6 13.11 -18.33 -0.79
N VAL A 7 12.20 -19.19 -0.33
CA VAL A 7 10.83 -18.81 0.03
C VAL A 7 10.82 -17.86 1.23
N ASP A 8 11.68 -18.10 2.23
CA ASP A 8 11.81 -17.22 3.39
C ASP A 8 12.38 -15.85 3.02
N ALA A 9 13.38 -15.80 2.13
CA ALA A 9 13.95 -14.57 1.63
C ALA A 9 12.90 -13.75 0.87
N ILE A 10 12.14 -14.38 -0.04
CA ILE A 10 11.05 -13.74 -0.77
C ILE A 10 10.00 -13.20 0.22
N SER A 11 9.58 -14.01 1.19
CA SER A 11 8.59 -13.62 2.19
C SER A 11 9.01 -12.37 2.98
N ARG A 12 10.27 -12.32 3.43
CA ARG A 12 10.83 -11.14 4.12
C ARG A 12 10.90 -9.92 3.22
N MET A 13 11.33 -10.08 1.98
CA MET A 13 11.38 -8.97 1.03
C MET A 13 9.98 -8.40 0.77
N THR A 14 8.98 -9.25 0.55
CA THR A 14 7.60 -8.82 0.35
C THR A 14 7.07 -8.08 1.58
N ALA A 15 7.31 -8.60 2.78
CA ALA A 15 6.87 -7.95 4.03
C ALA A 15 7.48 -6.54 4.18
N ILE A 16 8.78 -6.39 3.93
CA ILE A 16 9.45 -5.08 4.00
C ILE A 16 8.87 -4.10 2.96
N LEU A 17 8.57 -4.56 1.75
CA LEU A 17 7.98 -3.73 0.71
C LEU A 17 6.55 -3.30 1.07
N VAL A 18 5.76 -4.20 1.68
CA VAL A 18 4.41 -3.89 2.17
C VAL A 18 4.46 -2.85 3.29
N ASP A 19 5.36 -3.01 4.26
CA ASP A 19 5.54 -2.06 5.36
C ASP A 19 5.96 -0.67 4.84
N LEU A 20 6.91 -0.62 3.90
CA LEU A 20 7.33 0.62 3.24
C LEU A 20 6.18 1.28 2.48
N ALA A 21 5.39 0.50 1.74
CA ALA A 21 4.25 1.01 1.00
C ALA A 21 3.15 1.54 1.93
N GLY A 22 2.86 0.84 3.03
CA GLY A 22 1.90 1.27 4.05
C GLY A 22 2.36 2.55 4.77
N GLY A 23 3.65 2.64 5.10
CA GLY A 23 4.25 3.85 5.68
C GLY A 23 4.18 5.04 4.73
N LEU A 24 4.56 4.85 3.46
CA LEU A 24 4.51 5.90 2.44
C LEU A 24 3.07 6.35 2.18
N PHE A 25 2.12 5.42 2.09
CA PHE A 25 0.70 5.72 1.97
C PHE A 25 0.22 6.63 3.11
N THR A 26 0.58 6.28 4.35
CA THR A 26 0.19 7.05 5.54
C THR A 26 0.72 8.48 5.45
N LEU A 27 1.98 8.66 5.05
CA LEU A 27 2.57 9.99 4.84
C LEU A 27 1.84 10.79 3.75
N VAL A 28 1.55 10.16 2.60
CA VAL A 28 0.84 10.81 1.50
C VAL A 28 -0.58 11.19 1.91
N MET A 29 -1.28 10.34 2.67
CA MET A 29 -2.62 10.63 3.19
C MET A 29 -2.62 11.79 4.18
N VAL A 30 -1.66 11.83 5.11
CA VAL A 30 -1.53 12.94 6.05
C VAL A 30 -1.22 14.25 5.31
N TYR A 31 -0.25 14.23 4.39
CA TYR A 31 0.11 15.41 3.61
C TYR A 31 -1.05 15.93 2.75
N SER A 32 -1.73 15.02 2.04
CA SER A 32 -2.88 15.38 1.19
C SER A 32 -4.09 15.84 2.02
N GLY A 33 -4.31 15.26 3.20
CA GLY A 33 -5.34 15.70 4.15
C GLY A 33 -5.09 17.12 4.69
N ILE A 34 -3.86 17.41 5.10
CA ILE A 34 -3.46 18.76 5.52
C ILE A 34 -3.61 19.75 4.35
N ARG A 35 -3.14 19.38 3.15
CA ARG A 35 -3.27 20.21 1.95
C ARG A 35 -4.74 20.45 1.57
N PHE A 36 -5.61 19.47 1.76
CA PHE A 36 -7.05 19.57 1.54
C PHE A 36 -7.70 20.52 2.56
N MET A 37 -7.35 20.44 3.84
CA MET A 37 -7.87 21.35 4.87
C MET A 37 -7.43 22.81 4.65
N LEU A 38 -6.21 23.03 4.18
CA LEU A 38 -5.67 24.37 3.94
C LEU A 38 -6.08 24.97 2.58
N SER A 39 -6.59 24.13 1.67
CA SER A 39 -6.95 24.58 0.33
C SER A 39 -8.25 25.37 0.30
N HIS A 40 -8.14 26.67 0.03
CA HIS A 40 -9.30 27.56 -0.21
C HIS A 40 -9.71 27.61 -1.69
N ASN A 41 -8.87 27.08 -2.59
CA ASN A 41 -9.09 27.12 -4.03
C ASN A 41 -9.51 25.73 -4.57
N PRO A 42 -10.51 25.66 -5.48
CA PRO A 42 -11.07 24.39 -5.94
C PRO A 42 -10.05 23.48 -6.65
N ARG A 43 -9.05 24.06 -7.32
CA ARG A 43 -7.95 23.30 -7.95
C ARG A 43 -7.08 22.54 -6.94
N ALA A 44 -6.78 23.15 -5.80
CA ALA A 44 -5.95 22.53 -4.77
C ALA A 44 -6.70 21.39 -4.09
N VAL A 45 -8.02 21.55 -3.87
CA VAL A 45 -8.90 20.49 -3.40
C VAL A 45 -8.89 19.28 -4.36
N GLN A 46 -9.04 19.53 -5.66
CA GLN A 46 -9.10 18.45 -6.65
C GLN A 46 -7.76 17.70 -6.76
N SER A 47 -6.64 18.42 -6.77
CA SER A 47 -5.29 17.82 -6.75
C SER A 47 -5.05 16.97 -5.49
N SER A 48 -5.50 17.42 -4.31
CA SER A 48 -5.38 16.64 -3.08
C SER A 48 -6.24 15.38 -3.12
N LYS A 49 -7.48 15.46 -3.62
CA LYS A 49 -8.35 14.29 -3.79
C LYS A 49 -7.78 13.26 -4.76
N GLU A 50 -7.20 13.69 -5.88
CA GLU A 50 -6.54 12.79 -6.82
C GLU A 50 -5.32 12.10 -6.21
N LEU A 51 -4.51 12.83 -5.43
CA LEU A 51 -3.40 12.26 -4.69
C LEU A 51 -3.87 11.23 -3.66
N MET A 52 -4.92 11.53 -2.90
CA MET A 52 -5.54 10.58 -1.96
C MET A 52 -6.07 9.34 -2.67
N ALA A 53 -6.76 9.51 -3.80
CA ALA A 53 -7.30 8.39 -4.58
C ALA A 53 -6.18 7.49 -5.13
N ARG A 54 -5.12 8.07 -5.67
CA ARG A 54 -3.95 7.31 -6.17
C ARG A 54 -3.24 6.57 -5.05
N ALA A 55 -3.04 7.22 -3.90
CA ALA A 55 -2.49 6.58 -2.72
C ALA A 55 -3.37 5.41 -2.26
N ALA A 56 -4.69 5.60 -2.21
CA ALA A 56 -5.64 4.58 -1.80
C ALA A 56 -5.64 3.37 -2.74
N ILE A 57 -5.60 3.60 -4.05
CA ILE A 57 -5.47 2.54 -5.06
C ILE A 57 -4.15 1.79 -4.88
N GLY A 58 -3.04 2.50 -4.67
CA GLY A 58 -1.73 1.89 -4.44
C GLY A 58 -1.72 0.97 -3.21
N LEU A 59 -2.28 1.43 -2.08
CA LEU A 59 -2.39 0.62 -0.87
C LEU A 59 -3.34 -0.57 -1.07
N ALA A 60 -4.48 -0.37 -1.74
CA ALA A 60 -5.42 -1.46 -2.04
C ALA A 60 -4.75 -2.57 -2.86
N LEU A 61 -3.93 -2.22 -3.86
CA LEU A 61 -3.17 -3.20 -4.65
C LEU A 61 -2.18 -3.99 -3.78
N VAL A 62 -1.45 -3.31 -2.89
CA VAL A 62 -0.51 -3.97 -1.98
C VAL A 62 -1.23 -4.93 -1.03
N LEU A 63 -2.36 -4.52 -0.46
CA LEU A 63 -3.17 -5.39 0.40
C LEU A 63 -3.76 -6.58 -0.36
N MET A 64 -4.14 -6.41 -1.64
CA MET A 64 -4.61 -7.53 -2.46
C MET A 64 -3.54 -8.62 -2.64
N VAL A 65 -2.25 -8.26 -2.73
CA VAL A 65 -1.17 -9.25 -2.84
C VAL A 65 -1.16 -10.16 -1.63
N ASP A 66 -1.29 -9.60 -0.43
CA ASP A 66 -1.27 -10.38 0.81
C ASP A 66 -2.54 -11.23 0.95
N MET A 67 -3.71 -10.69 0.55
CA MET A 67 -4.96 -11.44 0.49
C MET A 67 -4.88 -12.65 -0.45
N LEU A 68 -4.30 -12.47 -1.65
CA LEU A 68 -4.10 -13.54 -2.62
C LEU A 68 -3.13 -14.60 -2.08
N ARG A 69 -2.05 -14.17 -1.41
CA ARG A 69 -1.10 -15.08 -0.77
C ARG A 69 -1.80 -15.97 0.27
N GLN A 70 -2.63 -15.37 1.11
CA GLN A 70 -3.37 -16.08 2.15
C GLN A 70 -4.40 -17.05 1.55
N LEU A 71 -5.05 -16.67 0.46
CA LEU A 71 -5.99 -17.51 -0.27
C LEU A 71 -5.29 -18.73 -0.91
N ILE A 72 -4.13 -18.52 -1.54
CA ILE A 72 -3.33 -19.63 -2.10
C ILE A 72 -2.90 -20.59 -1.00
N GLN A 73 -2.42 -20.07 0.13
CA GLN A 73 -2.04 -20.90 1.27
C GLN A 73 -3.25 -21.72 1.78
N TYR A 74 -4.41 -21.09 1.93
CA TYR A 74 -5.62 -21.78 2.37
C TYR A 74 -6.06 -22.91 1.43
N VAL A 75 -5.95 -22.72 0.11
CA VAL A 75 -6.32 -23.74 -0.89
C VAL A 75 -5.28 -24.87 -0.98
N VAL A 76 -4.01 -24.58 -0.70
CA VAL A 76 -2.91 -25.55 -0.72
C VAL A 76 -2.77 -26.33 0.60
N SER A 77 -3.33 -25.79 1.70
CA SER A 77 -3.40 -26.42 3.03
C SER A 77 -4.46 -27.51 3.07
#